data_AF-A0A1V5BB18-F1
#
_entry.id   AF-A0A1V5BB18-F1
#
_cell.length_a   1.000
_cell.length_b   1.000
_cell.length_c   1.000
_cell.angle_alpha   90.00
_cell.angle_beta   90.00
_cell.angle_gamma   90.00
#
_symmetry.space_group_name_H-M   'P 1'
#
loop_
_entity.id
_entity.type
_entity.pdbx_description
1 polymer ?
#
loop_
_entity_poly.entity_id
_entity_poly.type
_entity_poly.pdbx_seq_one_letter_code
_entity_poly.pdbx_strand_id
1 'polypeptide(L)'
;MESLGKLHEVSRTDDGFFVAAIGPVTVFVPDELARKLEPHIGEKIGILRTDHDYRFRIFGPERDEGPIKSNQVIGCSREQTISSGMNKPLIVIA
;
A
#
# COMPACT_ATOMS: atom_id res chain seq x y z
N MET A 1 9.32 0.68 12.73
CA MET A 1 9.66 -0.70 12.28
C MET A 1 9.21 -0.83 10.84
N GLU A 2 10.07 -1.31 9.93
CA GLU A 2 9.77 -1.46 8.51
C GLU A 2 9.71 -2.94 8.12
N SER A 3 8.74 -3.30 7.28
CA SER A 3 8.62 -4.63 6.65
C SER A 3 8.66 -4.46 5.14
N LEU A 4 9.59 -5.14 4.48
CA LEU A 4 9.84 -5.02 3.04
C LEU A 4 9.87 -6.39 2.40
N GLY A 5 9.12 -6.58 1.31
CA GLY A 5 9.07 -7.84 0.59
C GLY A 5 7.91 -7.91 -0.39
N LYS A 6 7.77 -9.07 -1.04
CA LYS A 6 6.64 -9.34 -1.93
C LYS A 6 5.35 -9.46 -1.11
N LEU A 7 4.30 -8.74 -1.50
CA LEU A 7 2.98 -8.93 -0.94
C LEU A 7 2.39 -10.24 -1.47
N HIS A 8 2.28 -11.25 -0.62
CA HIS A 8 1.73 -12.55 -0.99
C HIS A 8 0.21 -12.58 -0.86
N GLU A 9 -0.33 -11.97 0.20
CA GLU A 9 -1.74 -12.05 0.54
C GLU A 9 -2.14 -10.90 1.48
N VAL A 10 -3.40 -10.48 1.39
CA VAL A 10 -4.08 -9.68 2.41
C VAL A 10 -5.32 -10.46 2.83
N SER A 11 -5.39 -10.82 4.12
CA SER A 11 -6.44 -11.68 4.66
C SER A 11 -7.03 -11.10 5.94
N ARG A 12 -8.26 -11.51 6.26
CA ARG A 12 -8.90 -11.20 7.53
C ARG A 12 -8.79 -12.39 8.48
N THR A 13 -8.35 -12.16 9.70
CA THR A 13 -8.28 -13.19 10.75
C THR A 13 -9.67 -13.45 11.34
N ASP A 14 -9.82 -14.58 12.05
CA ASP A 14 -11.06 -14.92 12.76
C ASP A 14 -11.47 -13.85 13.80
N ASP A 15 -10.48 -13.19 14.40
CA ASP A 15 -10.66 -12.06 15.34
C ASP A 15 -11.06 -10.74 14.64
N GLY A 16 -11.20 -10.75 13.32
CA GLY A 16 -11.68 -9.62 12.53
C GLY A 16 -10.63 -8.59 12.14
N PHE A 17 -9.35 -8.81 12.45
CA PHE A 17 -8.23 -7.95 12.05
C PHE A 17 -7.75 -8.28 10.63
N PHE A 18 -7.14 -7.31 9.94
CA PHE A 18 -6.49 -7.56 8.66
C PHE A 18 -4.99 -7.82 8.86
N VAL A 19 -4.48 -8.76 8.08
CA VAL A 19 -3.06 -9.11 8.03
C VAL A 19 -2.56 -9.09 6.58
N ALA A 20 -1.36 -8.57 6.39
CA ALA A 20 -0.65 -8.59 5.12
C ALA A 20 0.57 -9.52 5.24
N ALA A 21 0.67 -10.52 4.37
CA ALA A 21 1.83 -11.40 4.25
C ALA A 21 2.86 -10.77 3.30
N ILE A 22 3.99 -10.32 3.84
CA ILE A 22 5.04 -9.57 3.14
C ILE A 22 6.36 -10.34 3.22
N GLY A 23 6.73 -11.03 2.15
CA GLY A 23 7.85 -11.98 2.17
C GLY A 23 7.69 -13.00 3.32
N PRO A 24 8.70 -13.17 4.20
CA PRO A 24 8.62 -14.12 5.31
C PRO A 24 7.87 -13.58 6.55
N VAL A 25 7.35 -12.35 6.52
CA VAL A 25 6.71 -11.73 7.69
C VAL A 25 5.23 -11.45 7.47
N THR A 26 4.45 -11.49 8.55
CA THR A 26 3.03 -11.11 8.55
C THR A 26 2.83 -9.87 9.41
N VAL A 27 2.14 -8.87 8.87
CA VAL A 27 1.95 -7.56 9.52
C VAL A 27 0.45 -7.28 9.69
N PHE A 28 0.03 -6.94 10.91
CA PHE A 28 -1.31 -6.43 11.15
C PHE A 28 -1.47 -5.04 10.55
N VAL A 29 -2.54 -4.84 9.79
CA VAL A 29 -2.85 -3.59 9.10
C VAL A 29 -4.30 -3.16 9.36
N PRO A 30 -4.60 -1.86 9.35
CA PRO A 30 -5.99 -1.39 9.42
C PRO A 30 -6.74 -1.69 8.10
N ASP A 31 -8.07 -1.75 8.17
CA ASP A 31 -8.96 -2.00 7.01
C ASP A 31 -8.65 -1.09 5.82
N GLU A 32 -8.45 0.20 6.06
CA GLU A 32 -8.16 1.15 4.98
C GLU A 32 -6.86 0.81 4.24
N LEU A 33 -5.83 0.37 4.98
CA LEU A 33 -4.57 -0.04 4.38
C LEU A 33 -4.70 -1.39 3.67
N ALA A 34 -5.44 -2.35 4.25
CA ALA A 34 -5.70 -3.63 3.61
C ALA A 34 -6.32 -3.46 2.21
N ARG A 35 -7.37 -2.63 2.09
CA ARG A 35 -8.02 -2.32 0.79
C ARG A 35 -7.07 -1.68 -0.22
N LYS A 36 -6.10 -0.88 0.25
CA LYS A 36 -5.07 -0.28 -0.60
C LYS A 36 -4.03 -1.30 -1.05
N LEU A 37 -3.78 -2.35 -0.26
CA LEU A 37 -2.78 -3.38 -0.54
C LEU A 37 -3.31 -4.50 -1.43
N GLU A 38 -4.59 -4.87 -1.33
CA GLU A 38 -5.24 -5.91 -2.16
C GLU A 38 -4.91 -5.84 -3.67
N PRO A 39 -4.96 -4.68 -4.36
CA PRO A 39 -4.63 -4.62 -5.78
C PRO A 39 -3.14 -4.83 -6.11
N HIS A 40 -2.26 -4.81 -5.10
CA HIS A 40 -0.80 -4.92 -5.25
C HIS A 40 -0.26 -6.31 -4.85
N ILE A 41 -1.14 -7.30 -4.69
CA ILE A 41 -0.71 -8.69 -4.44
C ILE A 41 0.19 -9.15 -5.59
N GLY A 42 1.37 -9.66 -5.23
CA GLY A 42 2.43 -10.06 -6.16
C GLY A 42 3.51 -8.99 -6.39
N GLU A 43 3.29 -7.74 -5.96
CA GLU A 43 4.27 -6.66 -6.06
C GLU A 43 5.17 -6.60 -4.84
N LYS A 44 6.37 -6.04 -5.01
CA LYS A 44 7.24 -5.73 -3.88
C LYS A 44 6.75 -4.46 -3.21
N ILE A 45 6.53 -4.53 -1.91
CA ILE A 45 6.03 -3.44 -1.09
C ILE A 45 6.90 -3.23 0.15
N GLY A 46 6.87 -2.01 0.67
CA GLY A 46 7.41 -1.67 1.98
C GLY A 46 6.33 -1.04 2.85
N ILE A 47 6.17 -1.52 4.08
CA ILE A 47 5.29 -0.92 5.08
C ILE A 47 6.14 -0.48 6.28
N LEU A 48 6.09 0.81 6.57
CA LEU A 48 6.70 1.42 7.74
C LEU A 48 5.60 1.74 8.75
N ARG A 49 5.66 1.07 9.90
CA ARG A 49 4.85 1.42 11.06
C ARG A 49 5.53 2.54 11.85
N THR A 50 4.76 3.60 12.12
CA THR A 50 5.11 4.72 12.99
C THR A 50 4.25 4.69 14.25
N ASP A 51 4.51 5.59 15.20
CA ASP A 51 3.70 5.71 16.43
C ASP A 51 2.23 6.03 16.15
N HIS A 52 1.95 6.79 15.09
CA HIS A 52 0.62 7.32 14.82
C HIS A 52 -0.04 6.76 13.56
N ASP A 53 0.72 6.16 12.64
CA ASP A 53 0.20 5.76 11.33
C ASP A 53 1.07 4.70 10.60
N TYR A 54 0.61 4.24 9.44
CA TYR A 54 1.33 3.35 8.52
C TYR A 54 1.62 4.05 7.21
N ARG A 55 2.90 4.09 6.83
CA ARG A 55 3.32 4.52 5.49
C ARG A 55 3.61 3.29 4.64
N PHE A 56 3.22 3.29 3.38
CA PHE A 56 3.56 2.21 2.46
C PHE A 56 4.12 2.73 1.14
N ARG A 57 4.90 1.88 0.48
CA ARG A 57 5.51 2.15 -0.83
C ARG A 57 5.37 0.91 -1.70
N ILE A 58 4.98 1.12 -2.95
CA ILE A 58 4.92 0.07 -3.97
C ILE A 58 6.15 0.23 -4.86
N PHE A 59 6.95 -0.82 -4.98
CA PHE A 59 8.15 -0.83 -5.81
C PHE A 59 7.86 -1.35 -7.23
N GLY A 60 6.70 -1.96 -7.43
CA GLY A 60 6.31 -2.60 -8.69
C GLY A 60 6.37 -4.12 -8.59
N PRO A 61 6.00 -4.82 -9.69
CA PRO A 61 6.22 -6.26 -9.80
C PRO A 61 7.71 -6.58 -9.63
N GLU A 62 8.03 -7.66 -8.91
CA GLU A 62 9.36 -8.28 -8.96
C GLU A 62 9.56 -8.85 -10.37
N ARG A 63 9.97 -7.97 -11.29
CA ARG A 63 10.59 -8.36 -12.54
C ARG A 63 12.02 -8.69 -12.19
N ASP A 64 12.36 -9.97 -12.27
CA ASP A 64 13.74 -10.37 -12.47
C ASP A 64 14.28 -9.53 -13.65
N GLU A 65 15.29 -8.70 -13.38
CA GLU A 65 15.95 -7.74 -14.29
C GLU A 65 15.28 -6.38 -14.60
N GLY A 66 16.03 -5.30 -14.27
CA GLY A 66 16.03 -4.03 -15.01
C GLY A 66 15.59 -2.77 -14.24
N PRO A 67 16.38 -1.68 -14.20
CA PRO A 67 16.17 -0.57 -13.28
C PRO A 67 15.11 0.40 -13.82
N ILE A 68 14.03 0.62 -13.08
CA ILE A 68 13.16 1.77 -13.36
C ILE A 68 12.81 2.50 -12.06
N LYS A 69 13.35 3.72 -11.97
CA LYS A 69 13.12 4.68 -10.90
C LYS A 69 11.64 5.05 -10.87
N SER A 70 10.97 4.85 -9.74
CA SER A 70 9.73 5.57 -9.43
C SER A 70 9.54 5.66 -7.92
N ASN A 71 9.93 6.81 -7.37
CA ASN A 71 9.62 7.20 -6.00
C ASN A 71 8.17 7.70 -5.98
N GLN A 72 7.21 6.84 -5.69
CA GLN A 72 5.86 7.28 -5.33
C GLN A 72 5.68 7.09 -3.82
N VAL A 73 5.71 8.21 -3.09
CA VAL A 73 5.38 8.28 -1.67
C VAL A 73 3.91 8.64 -1.60
N ILE A 74 3.04 7.66 -1.37
CA ILE A 74 1.61 7.91 -1.14
C ILE A 74 1.43 8.05 0.37
N GLY A 75 1.26 9.29 0.84
CA GLY A 75 0.84 9.57 2.20
C GLY A 75 -0.67 9.37 2.34
N CYS A 76 -1.12 8.54 3.27
CA CYS A 76 -2.51 8.50 3.69
C CYS A 76 -2.76 9.73 4.58
N SER A 77 -3.39 10.77 4.04
CA SER A 77 -3.98 11.84 4.85
C SER A 77 -5.50 11.73 4.75
N ARG A 78 -6.12 11.48 5.89
CA ARG A 78 -7.56 11.67 6.10
C ARG A 78 -7.86 13.16 5.94
N GLU A 79 -8.77 13.50 5.04
CA GLU A 79 -9.96 14.32 5.36
C GLU A 79 -10.87 14.57 4.13
N GLN A 80 -12.17 14.31 4.34
CA GLN A 80 -13.36 14.98 3.80
C GLN A 80 -13.90 14.65 2.37
N THR A 81 -15.05 13.93 2.34
CA THR A 81 -16.36 14.27 1.73
C THR A 81 -16.33 15.34 0.61
N ILE A 82 -16.85 15.16 -0.62
CA ILE A 82 -18.25 15.00 -1.07
C ILE A 82 -18.31 14.65 -2.59
N SER A 83 -19.29 13.81 -2.96
CA SER A 83 -20.09 13.75 -4.22
C SER A 83 -19.52 14.00 -5.62
N SER A 84 -19.75 12.98 -6.47
CA SER A 84 -20.39 13.05 -7.81
C SER A 84 -19.76 13.91 -8.91
N GLY A 85 -19.34 13.23 -9.99
CA GLY A 85 -19.42 13.78 -11.35
C GLY A 85 -18.09 14.01 -12.07
N MET A 86 -17.89 13.23 -13.13
CA MET A 86 -17.16 13.57 -14.36
C MET A 86 -15.62 13.78 -14.34
N ASN A 87 -14.92 12.77 -14.86
CA ASN A 87 -14.06 12.86 -16.05
C ASN A 87 -13.01 14.00 -16.14
N LYS A 88 -11.75 13.65 -15.80
CA LYS A 88 -10.45 13.92 -16.49
C LYS A 88 -9.35 14.27 -15.47
N PRO A 89 -8.18 13.60 -15.48
CA PRO A 89 -7.02 14.08 -14.72
C PRO A 89 -6.39 15.28 -15.44
N LEU A 90 -6.51 16.47 -14.86
CA LEU A 90 -5.71 17.63 -15.22
C LEU A 90 -4.39 17.57 -14.45
N ILE A 91 -3.29 17.41 -15.18
CA ILE A 91 -1.93 17.55 -14.67
C ILE A 91 -1.61 19.06 -14.68
N VAL A 92 -1.32 19.64 -13.51
CA VAL A 92 -0.76 20.99 -13.40
C VAL A 92 0.68 20.87 -12.93
N ILE A 93 1.60 21.40 -13.73
CA ILE A 93 3.02 21.55 -13.41
C ILE A 93 3.34 23.05 -13.53
N ALA A 94 3.52 23.72 -12.38
CA ALA A 94 4.35 24.90 -12.10
C ALA A 94 3.89 25.56 -10.80
#